data_AF-A0A838BU48-F1
#
_entry.id   AF-A0A838BU48-F1
#
_cell.length_a   1.000
_cell.length_b   1.000
_cell.length_c   1.000
_cell.angle_alpha   90.00
_cell.angle_beta   90.00
_cell.angle_gamma   90.00
#
_symmetry.space_group_name_H-M   'P 1'
#
loop_
_entity.id
_entity.type
_entity.pdbx_description
1 polymer ?
#
loop_
_entity_poly.entity_id
_entity_poly.type
_entity_poly.pdbx_seq_one_letter_code
_entity_poly.pdbx_strand_id
1 'polypeptide(L)'
;MANDPGNQTPLAKHRRDDLDEAREAYLLKHTPGLKEHDAAQHRAFLQIEEDALARHPDPTPGDIAAAEAAEAVLPSRKRTEIQLRRSFESLAVHLPKDARRKRKRFIQRGQRAWNRANPPPLTSEQERTLTATFMKAYGW
;
A
#
# COMPACT_ATOMS: atom_id res chain seq x y z
N MET A 1 -12.78 -35.64 15.74
CA MET A 1 -12.83 -34.20 16.04
C MET A 1 -11.81 -33.50 15.15
N ALA A 2 -12.20 -33.14 13.94
CA ALA A 2 -11.40 -32.33 13.02
C ALA A 2 -12.35 -31.27 12.46
N ASN A 3 -12.17 -30.02 12.90
CA ASN A 3 -12.87 -28.87 12.37
C ASN A 3 -12.00 -28.32 11.23
N ASP A 4 -12.35 -28.63 9.98
CA ASP A 4 -11.73 -28.01 8.80
C ASP A 4 -12.42 -26.66 8.51
N PRO A 5 -11.73 -25.50 8.59
CA PRO A 5 -12.28 -24.21 8.21
C PRO A 5 -12.04 -24.01 6.70
N GLY A 6 -12.63 -24.86 5.85
CA GLY A 6 -12.16 -25.01 4.47
C GLY A 6 -13.04 -24.49 3.35
N ASN A 7 -14.37 -24.43 3.51
CA ASN A 7 -15.26 -24.13 2.38
C ASN A 7 -16.52 -23.39 2.84
N GLN A 8 -16.44 -22.07 2.97
CA GLN A 8 -17.64 -21.23 2.98
C GLN A 8 -18.32 -21.37 1.61
N THR A 9 -19.57 -21.83 1.61
CA THR A 9 -20.39 -21.97 0.40
C THR A 9 -20.53 -20.61 -0.31
N PRO A 10 -20.58 -20.56 -1.66
CA PRO A 10 -20.70 -19.30 -2.41
C PRO A 10 -21.85 -18.40 -1.96
N LEU A 11 -22.97 -18.99 -1.52
CA LEU A 11 -24.11 -18.28 -0.94
C LEU A 11 -23.79 -17.59 0.41
N ALA A 12 -22.96 -18.19 1.25
CA ALA A 12 -22.54 -17.61 2.52
C ALA A 12 -21.55 -16.45 2.31
N LYS A 13 -20.77 -16.48 1.22
CA LYS A 13 -19.89 -15.36 0.83
C LYS A 13 -20.70 -14.16 0.33
N HIS A 14 -21.63 -14.40 -0.60
CA HIS A 14 -22.48 -13.32 -1.14
C HIS A 14 -23.25 -12.59 -0.04
N ARG A 15 -23.87 -13.33 0.90
CA ARG A 15 -24.57 -12.70 2.04
C ARG A 15 -23.65 -11.90 2.96
N ARG A 16 -22.36 -12.25 3.02
CA ARG A 16 -21.37 -11.56 3.83
C ARG A 16 -20.91 -10.27 3.15
N ASP A 17 -20.69 -10.34 1.83
CA ASP A 17 -20.36 -9.17 1.01
C ASP A 17 -21.52 -8.14 1.05
N ASP A 18 -22.77 -8.60 0.91
CA ASP A 18 -23.96 -7.73 1.04
C ASP A 18 -24.06 -7.08 2.43
N LEU A 19 -23.70 -7.83 3.48
CA LEU A 19 -23.73 -7.33 4.86
C LEU A 19 -22.63 -6.30 5.11
N ASP A 20 -21.42 -6.56 4.60
CA ASP A 20 -20.28 -5.65 4.72
C ASP A 20 -20.58 -4.35 3.96
N GLU A 21 -21.16 -4.41 2.76
CA GLU A 21 -21.59 -3.23 2.00
C GLU A 21 -22.68 -2.43 2.74
N ALA A 22 -23.69 -3.11 3.32
CA ALA A 22 -24.74 -2.45 4.10
C ALA A 22 -24.19 -1.77 5.37
N ARG A 23 -23.21 -2.39 6.04
CA ARG A 23 -22.53 -1.82 7.20
C ARG A 23 -21.69 -0.61 6.79
N GLU A 24 -20.95 -0.68 5.68
CA GLU A 24 -20.19 0.45 5.16
C GLU A 24 -21.10 1.64 4.82
N ALA A 25 -22.21 1.39 4.12
CA ALA A 25 -23.21 2.43 3.83
C ALA A 25 -23.78 3.04 5.11
N TYR A 26 -24.00 2.23 6.15
CA TYR A 26 -24.43 2.71 7.46
C TYR A 26 -23.38 3.62 8.11
N LEU A 27 -22.10 3.23 8.10
CA LEU A 27 -21.01 4.04 8.64
C LEU A 27 -20.89 5.39 7.93
N LEU A 28 -20.95 5.38 6.58
CA LEU A 28 -20.90 6.59 5.77
C LEU A 28 -22.08 7.53 6.06
N LYS A 29 -23.29 6.98 6.25
CA LYS A 29 -24.48 7.77 6.57
C LYS A 29 -24.40 8.42 7.96
N HIS A 30 -23.75 7.76 8.92
CA HIS A 30 -23.70 8.21 10.32
C HIS A 30 -22.40 8.94 10.69
N THR A 31 -21.47 9.09 9.73
CA THR A 31 -20.20 9.80 9.93
C THR A 31 -20.03 10.88 8.86
N PRO A 32 -20.50 12.11 9.12
CA PRO A 32 -20.33 13.22 8.19
C PRO A 32 -18.86 13.47 7.86
N GLY A 33 -18.53 13.67 6.58
CA GLY A 33 -17.15 13.92 6.16
C GLY A 33 -16.31 12.65 5.92
N LEU A 34 -16.79 11.45 6.30
CA LEU A 34 -16.05 10.21 6.09
C LEU A 34 -15.86 9.91 4.60
N LYS A 35 -16.93 10.05 3.81
CA LYS A 35 -16.88 9.87 2.35
C LYS A 35 -15.91 10.84 1.68
N GLU A 36 -15.95 12.11 2.06
CA GLU A 36 -15.08 13.14 1.52
C GLU A 36 -13.62 12.92 1.94
N HIS A 37 -13.39 12.48 3.18
CA HIS A 37 -12.07 12.14 3.68
C HIS A 37 -11.47 10.94 2.94
N ASP A 38 -12.23 9.85 2.76
CA ASP A 38 -11.78 8.67 2.02
C ASP A 38 -11.44 9.01 0.56
N ALA A 39 -12.29 9.82 -0.09
CA ALA A 39 -12.04 10.30 -1.45
C ALA A 39 -10.79 11.19 -1.52
N ALA A 40 -10.58 12.08 -0.55
CA ALA A 40 -9.40 12.92 -0.48
C ALA A 40 -8.13 12.10 -0.21
N GLN A 41 -8.21 11.09 0.65
CA GLN A 41 -7.10 10.16 0.93
C GLN A 41 -6.71 9.42 -0.32
N HIS A 42 -7.68 8.84 -1.02
CA HIS A 42 -7.42 8.07 -2.24
C HIS A 42 -6.72 8.94 -3.29
N ARG A 43 -7.22 10.15 -3.55
CA ARG A 43 -6.61 11.09 -4.50
C ARG A 43 -5.19 11.48 -4.09
N ALA A 44 -4.98 11.79 -2.80
CA ALA A 44 -3.66 12.14 -2.31
C ALA A 44 -2.66 10.98 -2.42
N PHE A 45 -3.11 9.75 -2.18
CA PHE A 45 -2.25 8.58 -2.26
C PHE A 45 -1.85 8.28 -3.70
N LEU A 46 -2.78 8.41 -4.66
CA LEU A 46 -2.46 8.33 -6.09
C LEU A 46 -1.39 9.37 -6.48
N GLN A 47 -1.56 10.62 -6.06
CA GLN A 47 -0.58 11.67 -6.34
C GLN A 47 0.79 11.35 -5.73
N ILE A 48 0.83 10.83 -4.49
CA ILE A 48 2.07 10.41 -3.83
C ILE A 48 2.76 9.29 -4.61
N GLU A 49 2.00 8.35 -5.18
CA GLU A 49 2.53 7.26 -6.00
C GLU A 49 3.10 7.77 -7.33
N GLU A 50 2.39 8.68 -8.00
CA GLU A 50 2.87 9.35 -9.21
C GLU A 50 4.15 10.13 -8.95
N ASP A 51 4.20 10.93 -7.88
CA ASP A 51 5.38 11.68 -7.44
C ASP A 51 6.55 10.74 -7.12
N ALA A 52 6.26 9.59 -6.49
CA ALA A 52 7.27 8.59 -6.17
C ALA A 52 7.86 7.97 -7.44
N LEU A 53 7.02 7.70 -8.44
CA LEU A 53 7.45 7.18 -9.74
C LEU A 53 8.28 8.22 -10.51
N ALA A 54 7.86 9.49 -10.51
CA ALA A 54 8.59 10.57 -11.17
C ALA A 54 9.98 10.81 -10.55
N ARG A 55 10.09 10.72 -9.22
CA ARG A 55 11.37 10.90 -8.49
C ARG A 55 12.27 9.66 -8.52
N HIS A 56 11.67 8.48 -8.61
CA HIS A 56 12.36 7.20 -8.61
C HIS A 56 11.82 6.34 -9.74
N PRO A 57 12.13 6.67 -11.01
CA PRO A 57 11.62 5.92 -12.16
C PRO A 57 12.15 4.49 -12.16
N ASP A 58 11.46 3.61 -12.88
CA ASP A 58 11.98 2.27 -13.12
C ASP A 58 13.23 2.35 -14.00
N PRO A 59 14.24 1.50 -13.76
CA PRO A 59 15.44 1.52 -14.56
C PRO A 59 15.13 1.13 -16.00
N THR A 60 15.73 1.85 -16.94
CA THR A 60 15.59 1.56 -18.36
C THR A 60 16.41 0.31 -18.72
N PRO A 61 16.12 -0.36 -19.86
CA PRO A 61 16.96 -1.45 -20.34
C PRO A 61 18.43 -1.04 -20.52
N GLY A 62 18.69 0.21 -20.90
CA GLY A 62 20.04 0.75 -21.02
C GLY A 62 20.76 0.87 -19.67
N ASP A 63 20.03 1.26 -18.62
CA ASP A 63 20.60 1.34 -17.27
C ASP A 63 20.94 -0.05 -16.73
N ILE A 64 20.09 -1.04 -17.02
CA ILE A 64 20.32 -2.44 -16.66
C ILE A 64 21.56 -2.97 -17.40
N ALA A 65 21.67 -2.73 -18.70
CA ALA A 65 22.83 -3.13 -19.50
C ALA A 65 24.13 -2.46 -19.00
N ALA A 66 24.08 -1.18 -18.62
CA ALA A 66 25.22 -0.47 -18.05
C ALA A 66 25.66 -1.05 -16.70
N ALA A 67 24.69 -1.42 -15.84
CA ALA A 67 24.97 -2.08 -14.56
C ALA A 67 25.58 -3.48 -14.76
N GLU A 68 25.05 -4.28 -15.69
CA GLU A 68 25.58 -5.61 -16.04
C GLU A 68 27.00 -5.52 -16.63
N ALA A 69 27.25 -4.55 -17.51
CA ALA A 69 28.57 -4.30 -18.07
C ALA A 69 29.58 -3.88 -16.98
N ALA A 70 29.17 -3.02 -16.04
CA ALA A 70 30.01 -2.62 -14.91
C ALA A 70 30.34 -3.81 -13.99
N GLU A 71 29.39 -4.73 -13.78
CA GLU A 71 29.61 -5.97 -13.02
C GLU A 71 30.57 -6.92 -13.74
N ALA A 72 30.47 -7.04 -15.06
CA ALA A 72 31.34 -7.91 -15.86
C ALA A 72 32.83 -7.54 -15.72
N VAL A 73 33.13 -6.24 -15.62
CA VAL A 73 34.50 -5.71 -15.45
C VAL A 73 35.09 -6.01 -14.07
N LEU A 74 34.26 -6.32 -13.07
CA LEU A 74 34.75 -6.63 -11.73
C LEU A 74 35.37 -8.04 -11.65
N PRO A 75 36.49 -8.19 -10.92
CA PRO A 75 37.01 -9.50 -10.52
C PRO A 75 35.93 -10.28 -9.78
N SER A 76 35.85 -11.61 -10.00
CA SER A 76 34.85 -12.47 -9.35
C SER A 76 34.79 -12.32 -7.83
N ARG A 77 35.94 -12.07 -7.18
CA ARG A 77 36.07 -11.81 -5.73
C ARG A 77 35.42 -10.50 -5.25
N LYS A 78 35.08 -9.58 -6.17
CA LYS A 78 34.47 -8.27 -5.90
C LYS A 78 33.00 -8.16 -6.36
N ARG A 79 32.42 -9.22 -6.94
CA ARG A 79 31.03 -9.26 -7.45
C ARG A 79 29.98 -9.49 -6.36
N THR A 80 30.14 -8.87 -5.18
CA THR A 80 29.05 -8.85 -4.19
C THR A 80 28.20 -7.60 -4.40
N GLU A 81 26.87 -7.70 -4.19
CA GLU A 81 25.93 -6.58 -4.34
C GLU A 81 26.37 -5.34 -3.53
N ILE A 82 27.02 -5.55 -2.37
CA ILE A 82 27.54 -4.48 -1.50
C ILE A 82 28.78 -3.80 -2.11
N GLN A 83 29.70 -4.55 -2.72
CA GLN A 83 30.90 -3.99 -3.36
C GLN A 83 30.59 -3.30 -4.69
N LEU A 84 29.62 -3.81 -5.43
CA LEU A 84 29.06 -3.15 -6.61
C LEU A 84 28.47 -1.78 -6.23
N ARG A 85 27.65 -1.73 -5.17
CA ARG A 85 27.10 -0.46 -4.65
C ARG A 85 28.16 0.55 -4.23
N ARG A 86 29.24 0.10 -3.59
CA ARG A 86 30.36 0.97 -3.15
C ARG A 86 31.21 1.49 -4.31
N SER A 87 31.39 0.68 -5.34
CA SER A 87 32.26 1.00 -6.48
C SER A 87 31.53 1.82 -7.55
N PHE A 88 30.20 1.69 -7.59
CA PHE A 88 29.34 2.28 -8.61
C PHE A 88 28.08 2.88 -7.98
N GLU A 89 28.25 3.73 -6.97
CA GLU A 89 27.12 4.33 -6.24
C GLU A 89 26.17 5.12 -7.15
N SER A 90 26.69 5.68 -8.26
CA SER A 90 25.90 6.28 -9.33
C SER A 90 25.06 5.26 -10.12
N LEU A 91 25.61 4.08 -10.44
CA LEU A 91 24.88 3.01 -11.13
C LEU A 91 23.95 2.23 -10.20
N ALA A 92 24.23 2.21 -8.90
CA ALA A 92 23.41 1.56 -7.87
C ALA A 92 22.01 2.19 -7.76
N VAL A 93 21.85 3.45 -8.15
CA VAL A 93 20.53 4.11 -8.26
C VAL A 93 19.61 3.39 -9.26
N HIS A 94 20.20 2.73 -10.26
CA HIS A 94 19.50 2.04 -11.34
C HIS A 94 19.33 0.53 -11.09
N LEU A 95 19.76 0.02 -9.94
CA LEU A 95 19.40 -1.35 -9.56
C LEU A 95 17.89 -1.41 -9.30
N PRO A 96 17.14 -2.33 -9.94
CA PRO A 96 15.69 -2.43 -9.78
C PRO A 96 15.24 -2.53 -8.31
N LYS A 97 16.03 -3.19 -7.46
CA LYS A 97 15.77 -3.31 -6.02
C LYS A 97 15.86 -1.98 -5.29
N ASP A 98 16.84 -1.14 -5.64
CA ASP A 98 17.08 0.12 -4.93
C ASP A 98 16.08 1.20 -5.34
N ALA A 99 15.75 1.30 -6.63
CA ALA A 99 14.67 2.17 -7.12
C ALA A 99 13.33 1.83 -6.44
N ARG A 100 12.95 0.53 -6.42
CA ARG A 100 11.74 0.06 -5.72
C ARG A 100 11.76 0.37 -4.23
N ARG A 101 12.90 0.19 -3.55
CA ARG A 101 13.03 0.47 -2.11
C ARG A 101 12.89 1.96 -1.81
N LYS A 102 13.50 2.83 -2.62
CA LYS A 102 13.37 4.29 -2.48
C LYS A 102 11.93 4.73 -2.73
N ARG A 103 11.28 4.25 -3.79
CA ARG A 103 9.86 4.51 -4.10
C ARG A 103 8.96 4.10 -2.94
N LYS A 104 9.09 2.87 -2.44
CA LYS A 104 8.30 2.38 -1.29
C LYS A 104 8.46 3.27 -0.05
N ARG A 105 9.68 3.67 0.28
CA ARG A 105 9.95 4.55 1.43
C ARG A 105 9.34 5.94 1.23
N PHE A 106 9.40 6.48 0.02
CA PHE A 106 8.79 7.76 -0.32
C PHE A 106 7.26 7.70 -0.11
N ILE A 107 6.60 6.69 -0.68
CA ILE A 107 5.16 6.48 -0.54
C ILE A 107 4.77 6.36 0.93
N GLN A 108 5.43 5.49 1.69
CA GLN A 108 5.13 5.31 3.12
C GLN A 108 5.29 6.60 3.94
N ARG A 109 6.32 7.39 3.65
CA ARG A 109 6.52 8.69 4.31
C ARG A 109 5.41 9.67 3.94
N GLY A 110 5.04 9.75 2.67
CA GLY A 110 3.97 10.61 2.17
C GLY A 110 2.63 10.26 2.79
N GLN A 111 2.24 8.97 2.75
CA GLN A 111 1.00 8.47 3.34
C GLN A 111 0.92 8.75 4.85
N ARG A 112 2.02 8.53 5.59
CA ARG A 112 2.08 8.85 7.03
C ARG A 112 1.96 10.34 7.30
N ALA A 113 2.61 11.18 6.49
CA ALA A 113 2.50 12.63 6.63
C ALA A 113 1.07 13.11 6.36
N TRP A 114 0.43 12.57 5.32
CA TRP A 114 -0.96 12.87 4.99
C TRP A 114 -1.91 12.43 6.11
N ASN A 115 -1.78 11.19 6.61
CA ASN A 115 -2.61 10.67 7.71
C ASN A 115 -2.43 11.48 9.00
N ARG A 116 -1.22 12.00 9.26
CA ARG A 116 -0.95 12.84 10.43
C ARG A 116 -1.57 14.23 10.30
N ALA A 117 -1.61 14.79 9.09
CA ALA A 117 -2.23 16.09 8.82
C ALA A 117 -3.76 16.02 8.73
N ASN A 118 -4.29 14.86 8.32
CA ASN A 118 -5.71 14.63 8.07
C ASN A 118 -6.21 13.45 8.92
N PRO A 119 -6.41 13.64 10.24
CA PRO A 119 -6.89 12.58 11.12
C PRO A 119 -8.23 12.02 10.62
N PRO A 120 -8.48 10.70 10.77
CA PRO A 120 -9.71 10.08 10.30
C PRO A 120 -10.92 10.67 11.06
N PRO A 121 -12.01 11.01 10.35
CA PRO A 121 -13.22 11.56 10.98
C PRO A 121 -13.96 10.50 11.81
N LEU A 122 -13.75 9.22 11.50
CA LEU A 122 -14.27 8.09 12.25
C LEU A 122 -13.20 7.55 13.21
N THR A 123 -13.46 7.62 14.52
CA THR A 123 -12.59 6.96 15.50
C THR A 123 -12.92 5.47 15.62
N SER A 124 -11.96 4.66 16.07
CA SER A 124 -12.19 3.23 16.29
C SER A 124 -13.30 2.93 17.30
N GLU A 125 -13.52 3.84 18.27
CA GLU A 125 -14.60 3.69 19.25
C GLU A 125 -15.96 3.99 18.61
N GLN A 126 -16.06 5.06 17.82
CA GLN A 126 -17.26 5.39 17.07
C GLN A 126 -17.62 4.30 16.06
N GLU A 127 -16.64 3.75 15.34
CA GLU A 127 -16.86 2.65 14.41
C GLU A 127 -17.46 1.43 15.12
N ARG A 128 -16.92 1.06 16.31
CA ARG A 128 -17.45 -0.05 17.10
C ARG A 128 -18.87 0.21 17.57
N THR A 129 -19.16 1.41 18.06
CA THR A 129 -20.50 1.77 18.51
C THR A 129 -21.49 1.74 17.34
N LEU A 130 -21.15 2.34 16.19
CA LEU A 130 -22.00 2.34 15.00
C LEU A 130 -22.18 0.93 14.42
N THR A 131 -21.15 0.10 14.46
CA THR A 131 -21.26 -1.31 14.03
C THR A 131 -22.18 -2.09 14.97
N ALA A 132 -22.08 -1.89 16.28
CA ALA A 132 -22.98 -2.52 17.25
C ALA A 132 -24.43 -2.05 17.10
N THR A 133 -24.66 -0.75 16.83
CA THR A 133 -26.01 -0.24 16.57
C THR A 133 -26.58 -0.78 15.27
N PHE A 134 -25.75 -0.92 14.23
CA PHE A 134 -26.13 -1.58 12.98
C PHE A 134 -26.56 -3.03 13.22
N MET A 135 -25.73 -3.85 13.87
CA MET A 135 -26.07 -5.26 14.15
C MET A 135 -27.39 -5.39 14.93
N LYS A 136 -27.56 -4.54 15.96
CA LYS A 136 -28.78 -4.50 16.77
C LYS A 136 -30.02 -4.10 15.97
N ALA A 137 -29.89 -3.14 15.05
CA ALA A 137 -31.00 -2.60 14.26
C ALA A 137 -31.43 -3.54 13.13
N TYR A 138 -30.49 -4.29 12.56
CA TYR A 138 -30.73 -5.15 11.38
C TYR A 138 -30.77 -6.64 11.71
N GLY A 139 -30.79 -7.00 13.00
CA GLY A 139 -31.13 -8.34 13.48
C GLY A 139 -30.07 -9.41 13.21
N TRP A 140 -28.80 -9.07 13.42
CA TRP A 140 -27.66 -9.99 13.32
C TRP A 140 -27.00 -10.23 14.67
#